data_AF-A0A929YMX9-F1
#
_entry.id   AF-A0A929YMX9-F1
#
_cell.length_a   1.000
_cell.length_b   1.000
_cell.length_c   1.000
_cell.angle_alpha   90.00
_cell.angle_beta   90.00
_cell.angle_gamma   90.00
#
_symmetry.space_group_name_H-M   'P 1'
#
loop_
_entity.id
_entity.type
_entity.pdbx_description
1 polymer ?
#
loop_
_entity_poly.entity_id
_entity_poly.type
_entity_poly.pdbx_seq_one_letter_code
_entity_poly.pdbx_strand_id
1 'polypeptide(L)'
;IHLIYKFSGAKRRWIPVLGYTFAAMFISYFLLEANGIKSGACLGNYVIFENQPGVGMWYGLYYYGLLFAAIAYAYVSSKTSSKHIRRSLGSLIVGYVLFMAPTTFVNIIDPSTIIGIPSIMCGFAVLMAVVLVGKVLPEYVNEK
;
A
#
# COMPACT_ATOMS: atom_id res chain seq x y z
N ILE A 1 -2.30 -6.47 -2.59
CA ILE A 1 -2.46 -7.43 -3.72
C ILE A 1 -2.80 -8.86 -3.26
N HIS A 2 -1.99 -9.51 -2.41
CA HIS A 2 -2.24 -10.90 -1.97
C HIS A 2 -3.64 -11.12 -1.37
N LEU A 3 -4.11 -10.21 -0.52
CA LEU A 3 -5.43 -10.30 0.09
C LEU A 3 -6.57 -10.30 -0.94
N ILE A 4 -6.46 -9.47 -1.98
CA ILE A 4 -7.43 -9.42 -3.10
C ILE A 4 -7.45 -10.75 -3.84
N TYR A 5 -6.27 -11.32 -4.13
CA TYR A 5 -6.15 -12.63 -4.77
C TYR A 5 -6.84 -13.74 -3.95
N LYS A 6 -6.71 -13.70 -2.63
CA LYS A 6 -7.41 -14.64 -1.71
C LYS A 6 -8.93 -14.45 -1.74
N PHE A 7 -9.41 -13.21 -1.75
CA PHE A 7 -10.85 -12.91 -1.81
C PHE A 7 -11.47 -13.25 -3.17
N SER A 8 -10.75 -12.98 -4.26
CA SER A 8 -11.26 -13.19 -5.62
C SER A 8 -11.28 -14.65 -6.05
N GLY A 9 -10.73 -15.58 -5.25
CA GLY A 9 -10.61 -17.00 -5.62
C GLY A 9 -9.85 -17.25 -6.93
N ALA A 10 -9.04 -16.29 -7.37
CA ALA A 10 -8.45 -16.32 -8.69
C ALA A 10 -7.37 -17.41 -8.77
N LYS A 11 -7.31 -18.16 -9.88
CA LYS A 11 -6.28 -19.19 -10.09
C LYS A 11 -4.93 -18.62 -10.56
N ARG A 12 -4.87 -17.32 -10.88
CA ARG A 12 -3.69 -16.64 -11.44
C ARG A 12 -2.61 -16.40 -10.38
N ARG A 13 -1.88 -17.47 -10.04
CA ARG A 13 -0.81 -17.47 -9.02
C ARG A 13 0.34 -16.50 -9.33
N TRP A 14 0.52 -16.09 -10.58
CA TRP A 14 1.60 -15.17 -10.98
C TRP A 14 1.44 -13.75 -10.41
N ILE A 15 0.21 -13.29 -10.15
CA ILE A 15 -0.07 -11.94 -9.62
C ILE A 15 0.55 -11.72 -8.23
N PRO A 16 0.29 -12.57 -7.21
CA PRO A 16 0.95 -12.42 -5.92
C PRO A 16 2.45 -12.69 -5.98
N VAL A 17 2.92 -13.59 -6.87
CA VAL A 17 4.35 -13.84 -7.06
C VAL A 17 5.08 -12.58 -7.50
N LEU A 18 4.56 -11.84 -8.49
CA LEU A 18 5.16 -10.56 -8.90
C LEU A 18 5.25 -9.57 -7.73
N GLY A 19 4.20 -9.47 -6.92
CA GLY A 19 4.22 -8.62 -5.74
C GLY A 19 5.32 -9.00 -4.74
N TYR A 20 5.52 -10.29 -4.50
CA TYR A 20 6.60 -10.78 -3.64
C TYR A 20 7.98 -10.59 -4.28
N THR A 21 8.12 -10.73 -5.59
CA THR A 21 9.37 -10.47 -6.31
C THR A 21 9.79 -9.01 -6.16
N PHE A 22 8.87 -8.05 -6.37
CA PHE A 22 9.18 -6.64 -6.16
C PHE A 22 9.52 -6.36 -4.69
N ALA A 23 8.81 -6.96 -3.73
CA ALA A 23 9.15 -6.82 -2.32
C ALA A 23 10.57 -7.34 -2.01
N ALA A 24 10.92 -8.53 -2.50
CA ALA A 24 12.24 -9.13 -2.31
C ALA A 24 13.35 -8.26 -2.94
N MET A 25 13.11 -7.67 -4.10
CA MET A 25 14.04 -6.76 -4.77
C MET A 25 14.32 -5.52 -3.90
N PHE A 26 13.28 -4.83 -3.41
CA PHE A 26 13.46 -3.65 -2.55
C PHE A 26 14.08 -4.00 -1.19
N ILE A 27 13.67 -5.11 -0.57
CA ILE A 27 14.29 -5.59 0.67
C ILE A 27 15.79 -5.85 0.47
N SER A 28 16.16 -6.53 -0.61
CA SER A 28 17.56 -6.84 -0.92
C SER A 28 18.37 -5.56 -1.15
N TYR A 29 17.80 -4.57 -1.83
CA TYR A 29 18.44 -3.27 -2.03
C TYR A 29 18.78 -2.60 -0.70
N PHE A 30 17.82 -2.47 0.23
CA PHE A 30 18.05 -1.83 1.52
C PHE A 30 18.92 -2.66 2.48
N LEU A 31 18.99 -3.98 2.34
CA LEU A 31 19.88 -4.84 3.13
C LEU A 31 21.34 -4.78 2.69
N LEU A 32 21.59 -4.62 1.39
CA LEU A 32 22.94 -4.67 0.81
C LEU A 32 23.56 -3.28 0.64
N GLU A 33 22.75 -2.24 0.51
CA GLU A 33 23.22 -0.87 0.34
C GLU A 33 23.53 -0.22 1.71
N ALA A 34 24.81 -0.14 2.07
CA ALA A 34 25.28 0.43 3.34
C ALA A 34 24.87 1.89 3.58
N ASN A 35 24.51 2.62 2.51
CA ASN A 35 24.04 4.01 2.58
C ASN A 35 22.58 4.18 2.16
N GLY A 36 21.74 3.14 2.29
CA GLY A 36 20.33 3.19 1.86
C GLY A 36 19.51 4.31 2.54
N ILE A 37 19.89 4.68 3.77
CA ILE A 37 19.27 5.75 4.58
C ILE A 37 20.38 6.73 4.97
N LYS A 38 20.25 8.01 4.58
CA LYS A 38 21.25 9.07 4.86
C LYS A 38 21.02 9.77 6.19
N SER A 39 19.77 10.09 6.49
CA SER A 39 19.40 10.82 7.70
C SER A 39 17.94 10.51 8.07
N GLY A 40 17.56 10.80 9.32
CA GLY A 40 16.19 10.65 9.81
C GLY A 40 15.76 11.92 10.54
N ALA A 41 14.73 12.60 10.05
CA ALA A 41 14.09 13.69 10.76
C ALA A 41 12.96 13.13 11.63
N CYS A 42 13.16 13.11 12.94
CA CYS A 42 12.11 12.75 13.90
C CYS A 42 11.17 13.93 14.10
N LEU A 43 10.02 13.94 13.40
CA LEU A 43 8.94 14.89 13.66
C LEU A 43 8.01 14.31 14.72
N GLY A 44 7.24 15.18 15.39
CA GLY A 44 6.30 14.78 16.44
C GLY A 44 5.21 13.79 16.01
N ASN A 45 4.97 13.65 14.70
CA ASN A 45 3.92 12.78 14.14
C ASN A 45 4.45 11.68 13.19
N TYR A 46 5.68 11.77 12.69
CA TYR A 46 6.29 10.78 11.79
C TYR A 46 7.81 10.97 11.71
N VAL A 47 8.56 9.89 11.47
CA VAL A 47 10.01 9.95 11.24
C VAL A 47 10.26 9.96 9.74
N ILE A 48 10.78 11.04 9.17
CA ILE A 48 11.13 11.09 7.74
C ILE A 48 12.53 10.52 7.56
N PHE A 49 12.67 9.44 6.80
CA PHE A 49 13.97 8.94 6.35
C PHE A 49 14.37 9.62 5.03
N GLU A 50 15.52 10.29 5.01
CA GLU A 50 16.14 10.77 3.78
C GLU A 50 16.87 9.61 3.10
N ASN A 51 16.36 9.18 1.95
CA ASN A 51 17.02 8.18 1.12
C ASN A 51 18.11 8.83 0.26
N GLN A 52 18.99 8.00 -0.32
CA GLN A 52 19.91 8.46 -1.37
C GLN A 52 19.17 9.19 -2.51
N PRO A 53 19.76 10.25 -3.09
CA PRO A 53 19.20 10.96 -4.24
C PRO A 53 18.83 9.97 -5.36
N GLY A 54 17.61 10.12 -5.90
CA GLY A 54 17.06 9.23 -6.93
C GLY A 54 16.28 8.03 -6.41
N VAL A 55 16.65 7.46 -5.26
CA VAL A 55 15.96 6.27 -4.69
C VAL A 55 14.56 6.61 -4.20
N GLY A 56 14.39 7.79 -3.59
CA GLY A 56 13.09 8.23 -3.06
C GLY A 56 11.98 8.23 -4.12
N MET A 57 12.29 8.64 -5.36
CA MET A 57 11.33 8.64 -6.46
C MET A 57 10.96 7.22 -6.90
N TRP A 58 11.94 6.33 -7.09
CA TRP A 58 11.70 4.93 -7.45
C TRP A 58 10.91 4.19 -6.37
N TYR A 59 11.21 4.49 -5.11
CA TYR A 59 10.54 3.87 -3.97
C TYR A 59 9.10 4.40 -3.82
N GLY A 60 8.87 5.69 -4.04
CA GLY A 60 7.53 6.28 -4.12
C GLY A 60 6.71 5.67 -5.27
N LEU A 61 7.30 5.54 -6.47
CA LEU A 61 6.68 4.88 -7.62
C LEU A 61 6.32 3.42 -7.34
N TYR A 62 7.19 2.69 -6.64
CA TYR A 62 6.91 1.32 -6.20
C TYR A 62 5.69 1.26 -5.27
N TYR A 63 5.62 2.10 -4.23
CA TYR A 63 4.51 2.12 -3.29
C TYR A 63 3.19 2.54 -3.95
N TYR A 64 3.17 3.71 -4.60
CA TYR A 64 1.98 4.23 -5.26
C TYR A 64 1.55 3.33 -6.42
N GLY A 65 2.49 2.88 -7.24
CA GLY A 65 2.22 1.98 -8.36
C GLY A 65 1.58 0.67 -7.93
N LEU A 66 2.10 0.03 -6.87
CA LEU A 66 1.48 -1.18 -6.33
C LEU A 66 0.10 -0.93 -5.71
N LEU A 67 -0.12 0.22 -5.08
CA LEU A 67 -1.43 0.57 -4.52
C LEU A 67 -2.47 0.86 -5.60
N PHE A 68 -2.11 1.62 -6.63
CA PHE A 68 -2.99 1.83 -7.79
C PHE A 68 -3.29 0.52 -8.51
N ALA A 69 -2.28 -0.35 -8.70
CA ALA A 69 -2.48 -1.69 -9.24
C ALA A 69 -3.39 -2.54 -8.34
N ALA A 70 -3.26 -2.44 -7.02
CA ALA A 70 -4.13 -3.13 -6.08
C ALA A 70 -5.58 -2.62 -6.14
N ILE A 71 -5.81 -1.31 -6.25
CA ILE A 71 -7.13 -0.72 -6.40
C ILE A 71 -7.77 -1.19 -7.71
N ALA A 72 -7.06 -1.11 -8.83
CA ALA A 72 -7.54 -1.57 -10.13
C ALA A 72 -7.87 -3.07 -10.09
N TYR A 73 -6.99 -3.89 -9.50
CA TYR A 73 -7.21 -5.32 -9.38
C TYR A 73 -8.40 -5.66 -8.48
N ALA A 74 -8.56 -4.95 -7.35
CA ALA A 74 -9.73 -5.10 -6.48
C ALA A 74 -11.02 -4.73 -7.20
N TYR A 75 -11.03 -3.63 -7.95
CA TYR A 75 -12.19 -3.18 -8.70
C TYR A 75 -12.60 -4.18 -9.77
N VAL A 76 -11.66 -4.67 -10.59
CA VAL A 76 -11.91 -5.70 -11.61
C VAL A 76 -12.43 -6.99 -10.96
N SER A 77 -11.78 -7.44 -9.88
CA SER A 77 -12.19 -8.66 -9.17
C SER A 77 -13.59 -8.55 -8.56
N SER A 78 -13.97 -7.34 -8.12
CA SER A 78 -15.27 -7.09 -7.49
C SER A 78 -16.46 -7.26 -8.46
N LYS A 79 -16.24 -7.10 -9.77
CA LYS A 79 -17.29 -7.23 -10.79
C LYS A 79 -17.80 -8.66 -10.96
N THR A 80 -16.95 -9.64 -10.72
CA THR A 80 -17.26 -11.07 -10.86
C THR A 80 -17.42 -11.77 -9.51
N SER A 81 -17.42 -11.03 -8.41
CA SER A 81 -17.48 -11.55 -7.04
C SER A 81 -18.92 -11.54 -6.50
N SER A 82 -19.19 -12.41 -5.54
CA SER A 82 -20.46 -12.43 -4.79
C SER A 82 -20.65 -11.17 -3.94
N LYS A 83 -21.86 -10.99 -3.39
CA LYS A 83 -22.29 -9.73 -2.76
C LYS A 83 -21.35 -9.29 -1.63
N HIS A 84 -21.02 -10.17 -0.68
CA HIS A 84 -20.20 -9.76 0.45
C HIS A 84 -18.71 -9.69 0.10
N ILE A 85 -18.21 -10.52 -0.83
CA ILE A 85 -16.85 -10.36 -1.37
C ILE A 85 -16.71 -9.02 -2.09
N ARG A 86 -17.68 -8.63 -2.90
CA ARG A 86 -17.70 -7.33 -3.58
C ARG A 86 -17.69 -6.17 -2.58
N ARG A 87 -18.45 -6.27 -1.48
CA ARG A 87 -18.43 -5.28 -0.39
C ARG A 87 -17.10 -5.25 0.36
N SER A 88 -16.49 -6.40 0.59
CA SER A 88 -15.16 -6.52 1.20
C SER A 88 -14.10 -5.85 0.33
N LEU A 89 -14.12 -6.12 -0.98
CA LEU A 89 -13.22 -5.50 -1.95
C LEU A 89 -13.46 -4.00 -2.08
N GLY A 90 -14.72 -3.56 -2.09
CA GLY A 90 -15.05 -2.13 -2.08
C GLY A 90 -14.54 -1.42 -0.82
N SER A 91 -14.74 -2.02 0.35
CA SER A 91 -14.20 -1.50 1.62
C SER A 91 -12.68 -1.47 1.61
N LEU A 92 -12.03 -2.49 1.01
CA LEU A 92 -10.58 -2.53 0.86
C LEU A 92 -10.05 -1.40 -0.04
N ILE A 93 -10.76 -1.07 -1.13
CA ILE A 93 -10.45 0.09 -1.98
C ILE A 93 -10.56 1.38 -1.17
N VAL A 94 -11.63 1.55 -0.39
CA VAL A 94 -11.79 2.72 0.49
C VAL A 94 -10.62 2.81 1.48
N GLY A 95 -10.21 1.70 2.07
CA GLY A 95 -9.04 1.64 2.95
C GLY A 95 -7.76 2.10 2.26
N TYR A 96 -7.48 1.64 1.03
CA TYR A 96 -6.32 2.10 0.26
C TYR A 96 -6.41 3.59 -0.08
N VAL A 97 -7.59 4.11 -0.42
CA VAL A 97 -7.75 5.55 -0.69
C VAL A 97 -7.53 6.36 0.57
N LEU A 98 -8.07 5.95 1.72
CA LEU A 98 -7.85 6.64 3.01
C LEU A 98 -6.39 6.56 3.48
N PHE A 99 -5.66 5.54 3.07
CA PHE A 99 -4.23 5.40 3.31
C PHE A 99 -3.39 6.32 2.40
N MET A 100 -3.77 6.44 1.12
CA MET A 100 -3.04 7.22 0.12
C MET A 100 -3.34 8.71 0.18
N ALA A 101 -4.61 9.09 0.31
CA ALA A 101 -5.07 10.46 0.15
C ALA A 101 -4.40 11.44 1.14
N PRO A 102 -4.27 11.13 2.45
CA PRO A 102 -3.58 12.02 3.39
C PRO A 102 -2.10 12.20 3.02
N THR A 103 -1.42 11.12 2.62
CA THR A 103 -0.02 11.17 2.16
C THR A 103 0.11 12.07 0.93
N THR A 104 -0.75 11.89 -0.07
CA THR A 104 -0.75 12.71 -1.28
C THR A 104 -1.07 14.17 -0.98
N PHE A 105 -1.99 14.44 -0.05
CA PHE A 105 -2.33 15.79 0.37
C PHE A 105 -1.13 16.52 0.98
N VAL A 106 -0.38 15.85 1.86
CA VAL A 106 0.86 16.39 2.43
C VAL A 106 1.89 16.69 1.33
N ASN A 107 2.06 15.77 0.37
CA ASN A 107 2.98 15.96 -0.76
C ASN A 107 2.59 17.12 -1.70
N ILE A 108 1.29 17.43 -1.84
CA ILE A 108 0.82 18.55 -2.67
C ILE A 108 1.12 19.88 -1.97
N ILE A 109 0.96 19.94 -0.65
CA ILE A 109 1.24 21.15 0.14
C ILE A 109 2.75 21.40 0.22
N ASP A 110 3.53 20.36 0.45
CA ASP A 110 4.98 20.44 0.54
C ASP A 110 5.65 19.34 -0.33
N PRO A 111 6.04 19.66 -1.57
CA PRO A 111 6.69 18.72 -2.47
C PRO A 111 8.02 18.16 -1.96
N SER A 112 8.67 18.78 -0.97
CA SER A 112 9.89 18.24 -0.35
C SER A 112 9.63 16.93 0.40
N THR A 113 8.38 16.68 0.78
CA THR A 113 7.96 15.48 1.52
C THR A 113 7.86 14.21 0.66
N ILE A 114 8.03 14.32 -0.67
CA ILE A 114 8.07 13.16 -1.59
C ILE A 114 9.13 12.13 -1.16
N ILE A 115 10.27 12.60 -0.65
CA ILE A 115 11.35 11.73 -0.17
C ILE A 115 10.90 10.89 1.04
N GLY A 116 9.96 11.42 1.82
CA GLY A 116 9.38 10.82 3.01
C GLY A 116 8.09 10.04 2.80
N ILE A 117 7.62 9.84 1.57
CA ILE A 117 6.36 9.13 1.24
C ILE A 117 6.15 7.86 2.07
N PRO A 118 7.09 6.88 2.13
CA PRO A 118 6.87 5.64 2.86
C PRO A 118 6.60 5.87 4.35
N SER A 119 7.28 6.85 4.93
CA SER A 119 7.18 7.18 6.34
C SER A 119 5.84 7.86 6.68
N ILE A 120 5.39 8.77 5.82
CA ILE A 120 4.10 9.44 5.95
C ILE A 120 2.96 8.43 5.78
N MET A 121 3.09 7.52 4.80
CA MET A 121 2.14 6.42 4.61
C MET A 121 2.05 5.54 5.85
N CYS A 122 3.17 5.18 6.48
CA CYS A 122 3.17 4.44 7.74
C CYS A 122 2.37 5.14 8.85
N GLY A 123 2.43 6.47 8.95
CA GLY A 123 1.61 7.24 9.91
C GLY A 123 0.10 7.07 9.70
N PHE A 124 -0.34 6.94 8.44
CA PHE A 124 -1.75 6.73 8.09
C PHE A 124 -2.16 5.26 8.00
N ALA A 125 -1.26 4.30 8.26
CA ALA A 125 -1.56 2.87 8.25
C ALA A 125 -2.67 2.48 9.23
N VAL A 126 -2.83 3.26 10.31
CA VAL A 126 -3.91 3.06 11.30
C VAL A 126 -5.29 3.18 10.65
N LEU A 127 -5.49 4.11 9.71
CA LEU A 127 -6.77 4.25 9.00
C LEU A 127 -7.11 2.99 8.19
N MET A 128 -6.10 2.43 7.52
CA MET A 128 -6.25 1.17 6.79
C MET A 128 -6.57 0.02 7.74
N ALA A 129 -5.91 -0.06 8.90
CA ALA A 129 -6.17 -1.09 9.90
C ALA A 129 -7.62 -1.04 10.42
N VAL A 130 -8.15 0.15 10.71
CA VAL A 130 -9.54 0.35 11.14
C VAL A 130 -10.51 -0.14 10.07
N VAL A 131 -10.29 0.19 8.79
CA VAL A 131 -11.16 -0.27 7.69
C VAL A 131 -11.09 -1.79 7.51
N LEU A 132 -9.88 -2.36 7.62
CA LEU A 132 -9.68 -3.81 7.51
C LEU A 132 -10.47 -4.58 8.58
N VAL A 133 -10.32 -4.19 9.84
CA VAL A 133 -10.96 -4.88 10.97
C VAL A 133 -12.46 -4.57 11.04
N GLY A 134 -12.85 -3.33 10.80
CA GLY A 134 -14.24 -2.88 10.98
C GLY A 134 -15.18 -3.16 9.82
N LYS A 135 -14.67 -3.32 8.59
CA LYS A 135 -15.50 -3.49 7.38
C LYS A 135 -15.09 -4.64 6.49
N VAL A 136 -13.80 -4.76 6.17
CA VAL A 136 -13.33 -5.80 5.23
C VAL A 136 -13.50 -7.18 5.82
N LEU A 137 -13.05 -7.40 7.06
CA LEU A 137 -13.12 -8.71 7.72
C LEU A 137 -14.57 -9.15 8.00
N PRO A 138 -15.46 -8.33 8.57
CA PRO A 138 -16.84 -8.74 8.84
C PRO A 138 -17.62 -9.11 7.57
N GLU A 139 -17.45 -8.35 6.47
CA GLU A 139 -18.10 -8.69 5.20
C GLU A 139 -17.53 -10.01 4.63
N TYR A 140 -16.23 -10.27 4.76
CA TYR A 140 -15.66 -11.54 4.30
C TYR A 140 -16.15 -12.75 5.11
N VAL A 141 -16.27 -12.60 6.43
CA VAL A 141 -16.76 -13.67 7.32
C VAL A 141 -18.24 -13.97 7.07
N ASN A 142 -19.08 -12.95 6.85
CA ASN A 142 -20.51 -13.14 6.59
C ASN A 142 -20.83 -13.84 5.25
N GLU A 143 -19.88 -13.93 4.32
CA GLU A 143 -20.02 -14.71 3.09
C GLU A 143 -19.80 -16.22 3.30
N LYS A 144 -18.97 -16.58 4.28
CA LYS A 144 -18.59 -17.95 4.58
C LYS A 144 -19.62 -18.62 5.49
#